data_AF-A0A536NER6-F1
#
_entry.id   AF-A0A536NER6-F1
#
_cell.length_a   1.000
_cell.length_b   1.000
_cell.length_c   1.000
_cell.angle_alpha   90.00
_cell.angle_beta   90.00
_cell.angle_gamma   90.00
#
_symmetry.space_group_name_H-M   'P 1'
#
loop_
_entity.id
_entity.type
_entity.pdbx_description
1 polymer ?
#
loop_
_entity_poly.entity_id
_entity_poly.type
_entity_poly.pdbx_seq_one_letter_code
_entity_poly.pdbx_strand_id
1 'polypeptide(L)'
;VDVRSPKEFSGELLAPENLPQEGAQRGGHIPTAASIPWATAVNAEDGTFKSIDELKEIYGGKGVTANKEVIAYCRIGERSAHTWFVLRELLGYPDVKNYDGSWTEWGSSIRVPIEK
;
A
#
# COMPACT_ATOMS: atom_id res chain seq x y z
N VAL A 1 -4.74 2.28 1.65
CA VAL A 1 -4.16 0.93 1.47
C VAL A 1 -2.66 1.05 1.57
N ASP A 2 -2.09 0.47 2.61
CA ASP A 2 -0.64 0.38 2.77
C ASP A 2 -0.16 -0.91 2.10
N VAL A 3 0.71 -0.78 1.11
CA VAL A 3 1.18 -1.92 0.30
C VAL A 3 2.60 -2.38 0.64
N ARG A 4 3.16 -1.84 1.73
CA ARG A 4 4.46 -2.24 2.27
C ARG A 4 4.38 -3.61 2.96
N SER A 5 5.51 -4.12 3.43
CA SER A 5 5.54 -5.38 4.19
C SER A 5 4.82 -5.25 5.54
N PRO A 6 4.35 -6.36 6.13
CA PRO A 6 3.72 -6.32 7.46
C PRO A 6 4.61 -5.71 8.56
N LYS A 7 5.94 -5.89 8.48
CA LYS A 7 6.89 -5.31 9.44
C LYS A 7 7.04 -3.79 9.28
N GLU A 8 6.93 -3.28 8.07
CA GLU A 8 6.89 -1.83 7.83
C GLU A 8 5.56 -1.24 8.33
N PHE A 9 4.45 -1.94 8.09
CA PHE A 9 3.12 -1.55 8.56
C PHE A 9 3.04 -1.49 10.09
N SER A 10 3.52 -2.50 10.82
CA SER A 10 3.54 -2.51 12.29
C SER A 10 4.56 -1.51 12.89
N GLY A 11 5.46 -0.97 12.07
CA GLY A 11 6.52 -0.08 12.51
C GLY A 11 7.72 -0.76 13.17
N GLU A 12 7.84 -2.09 13.05
CA GLU A 12 9.02 -2.86 13.43
C GLU A 12 10.21 -2.56 12.51
N LEU A 13 9.93 -2.24 11.24
CA LEU A 13 10.93 -1.91 10.24
C LEU A 13 10.67 -0.50 9.68
N LEU A 14 11.66 0.39 9.78
CA LEU A 14 11.55 1.75 9.21
C LEU A 14 11.68 1.73 7.69
N ALA A 15 12.70 1.04 7.20
CA ALA A 15 12.94 0.72 5.80
C ALA A 15 13.94 -0.46 5.74
N PRO A 16 14.04 -1.16 4.60
CA PRO A 16 15.10 -2.15 4.39
C PRO A 16 16.48 -1.53 4.57
N GLU A 17 17.40 -2.23 5.24
CA GLU A 17 18.76 -1.72 5.54
C GLU A 17 19.55 -1.30 4.29
N ASN A 18 19.28 -1.95 3.15
CA ASN A 18 19.94 -1.69 1.87
C ASN A 18 19.36 -0.49 1.10
N LEU A 19 18.31 0.17 1.61
CA LEU A 19 17.63 1.30 0.96
C LEU A 19 17.48 2.50 1.91
N PRO A 20 18.59 3.11 2.38
CA PRO A 20 18.54 4.18 3.38
C PRO A 20 17.79 5.44 2.90
N GLN A 21 17.79 5.72 1.59
CA GLN A 21 17.05 6.84 0.99
C GLN A 21 15.52 6.68 1.02
N GLU A 22 15.01 5.47 1.30
CA GLU A 22 13.58 5.20 1.44
C GLU A 22 13.14 5.11 2.92
N GLY A 23 14.00 5.56 3.83
CA GLY A 23 13.73 5.63 5.27
C GLY A 23 12.76 6.75 5.66
N ALA A 24 12.24 6.67 6.88
CA ALA A 24 11.41 7.70 7.51
C ALA A 24 11.84 7.92 8.97
N GLN A 25 11.46 9.06 9.55
CA GLN A 25 11.78 9.37 10.96
C GLN A 25 10.98 8.52 11.96
N ARG A 26 9.85 7.94 11.54
CA ARG A 26 8.94 7.16 12.39
C ARG A 26 8.44 5.91 11.66
N GLY A 27 8.32 4.81 12.40
CA GLY A 27 7.70 3.56 11.93
C GLY A 27 6.23 3.49 12.32
N GLY A 28 5.46 2.71 11.56
CA GLY A 28 4.02 2.52 11.72
C GLY A 28 3.31 2.67 10.38
N HIS A 29 2.03 3.02 10.43
CA HIS A 29 1.19 3.26 9.26
C HIS A 29 0.25 4.47 9.49
N ILE A 30 -0.34 4.97 8.40
CA ILE A 30 -1.39 5.99 8.46
C ILE A 30 -2.62 5.37 9.15
N PRO A 31 -3.25 6.04 10.14
CA PRO A 31 -4.43 5.51 10.81
C PRO A 31 -5.50 5.03 9.85
N THR A 32 -6.22 3.96 10.21
CA THR A 32 -7.27 3.31 9.40
C THR A 32 -6.77 2.54 8.16
N ALA A 33 -5.47 2.57 7.85
CA ALA A 33 -4.95 1.90 6.67
C ALA A 33 -5.08 0.37 6.76
N ALA A 34 -5.63 -0.26 5.73
CA ALA A 34 -5.54 -1.69 5.54
C ALA A 34 -4.16 -2.07 4.98
N SER A 35 -3.49 -3.05 5.61
CA SER A 35 -2.26 -3.66 5.12
C SER A 35 -2.57 -4.73 4.06
N ILE A 36 -2.13 -4.48 2.82
CA ILE A 36 -2.26 -5.39 1.68
C ILE A 36 -0.96 -5.30 0.86
N PRO A 37 0.08 -6.11 1.18
CA PRO A 37 1.36 -6.05 0.49
C PRO A 37 1.19 -6.22 -1.02
N TRP A 38 1.81 -5.36 -1.83
CA TRP A 38 1.55 -5.32 -3.29
C TRP A 38 1.69 -6.69 -3.99
N ALA A 39 2.63 -7.51 -3.51
CA ALA A 39 2.93 -8.83 -4.05
C ALA A 39 1.77 -9.84 -3.90
N THR A 40 0.78 -9.58 -3.03
CA THR A 40 -0.41 -10.45 -2.95
C THR A 40 -1.26 -10.38 -4.21
N ALA A 41 -1.10 -9.34 -5.04
CA ALA A 41 -1.87 -9.15 -6.27
C ALA A 41 -1.26 -9.81 -7.52
N VAL A 42 -0.11 -10.49 -7.38
CA VAL A 42 0.57 -11.19 -8.49
C VAL A 42 0.76 -12.67 -8.17
N ASN A 43 0.91 -13.47 -9.21
CA ASN A 43 1.30 -14.88 -9.11
C ASN A 43 2.80 -14.96 -8.82
N ALA A 44 3.19 -15.79 -7.86
CA ALA A 44 4.58 -15.87 -7.40
C ALA A 44 5.49 -16.56 -8.44
N GLU A 45 4.88 -17.38 -9.31
CA GLU A 45 5.57 -18.22 -10.28
C GLU A 45 6.06 -17.42 -11.49
N ASP A 46 5.26 -16.47 -11.98
CA ASP A 46 5.51 -15.76 -13.25
C ASP A 46 5.34 -14.24 -13.17
N GLY A 47 4.91 -13.70 -12.02
CA GLY A 47 4.71 -12.27 -11.81
C GLY A 47 3.50 -11.69 -12.52
N THR A 48 2.64 -12.50 -13.15
CA THR A 48 1.39 -12.03 -13.76
C THR A 48 0.40 -11.58 -12.69
N PHE A 49 -0.51 -10.66 -13.04
CA PHE A 49 -1.60 -10.30 -12.14
C PHE A 49 -2.48 -11.51 -11.83
N LYS A 50 -3.00 -11.56 -10.60
CA LYS A 50 -4.04 -12.51 -10.23
C LYS A 50 -5.34 -12.28 -11.00
N SER A 51 -6.20 -13.29 -11.02
CA SER A 51 -7.52 -13.17 -11.65
C SER A 51 -8.36 -12.10 -10.97
N ILE A 52 -9.33 -11.54 -11.71
CA ILE A 52 -10.24 -10.50 -11.18
C ILE A 52 -10.96 -10.96 -9.91
N ASP A 53 -11.34 -12.23 -9.81
CA ASP A 53 -12.06 -12.76 -8.65
C ASP A 53 -11.15 -12.89 -7.42
N GLU A 54 -9.93 -13.41 -7.58
CA GLU A 54 -8.93 -13.41 -6.50
C GLU A 54 -8.63 -11.98 -6.02
N LEU A 55 -8.47 -11.04 -6.95
CA LEU A 55 -8.20 -9.64 -6.62
C LEU A 55 -9.37 -9.03 -5.83
N LYS A 56 -10.63 -9.25 -6.25
CA LYS A 56 -11.82 -8.81 -5.50
C LYS A 56 -11.86 -9.37 -4.08
N GLU A 57 -11.47 -10.64 -3.90
CA GLU A 57 -11.41 -11.27 -2.59
C GLU A 57 -10.32 -10.64 -1.70
N ILE A 58 -9.11 -10.46 -2.23
CA ILE A 58 -7.97 -9.87 -1.52
C ILE A 58 -8.32 -8.48 -0.96
N TYR A 59 -8.85 -7.60 -1.82
CA TYR A 59 -9.17 -6.22 -1.42
C TYR A 59 -10.49 -6.15 -0.62
N GLY A 60 -11.53 -6.86 -1.06
CA GLY A 60 -12.83 -6.88 -0.42
C GLY A 60 -12.79 -7.47 1.00
N GLY A 61 -11.97 -8.50 1.23
CA GLY A 61 -11.73 -9.09 2.55
C GLY A 61 -11.08 -8.14 3.57
N LYS A 62 -10.54 -7.02 3.09
CA LYS A 62 -9.97 -5.93 3.90
C LYS A 62 -10.82 -4.66 3.87
N GLY A 63 -12.04 -4.73 3.34
CA GLY A 63 -12.99 -3.61 3.29
C GLY A 63 -12.62 -2.54 2.27
N VAL A 64 -11.73 -2.85 1.32
CA VAL A 64 -11.37 -2.00 0.17
C VAL A 64 -12.33 -2.35 -0.97
N THR A 65 -13.29 -1.47 -1.22
CA THR A 65 -14.44 -1.73 -2.11
C THR A 65 -14.70 -0.54 -3.05
N ALA A 66 -15.31 -0.80 -4.20
CA ALA A 66 -15.52 0.19 -5.27
C ALA A 66 -16.41 1.40 -4.89
N ASN A 67 -17.13 1.32 -3.78
CA ASN A 67 -18.01 2.39 -3.29
C ASN A 67 -17.30 3.37 -2.32
N LYS A 68 -15.99 3.26 -2.16
CA LYS A 68 -15.18 4.15 -1.31
C LYS A 68 -14.10 4.82 -2.16
N GLU A 69 -13.68 6.01 -1.75
CA GLU A 69 -12.40 6.56 -2.20
C GLU A 69 -11.27 5.70 -1.62
N VAL A 70 -10.33 5.28 -2.45
CA VAL A 70 -9.19 4.46 -2.05
C VAL A 70 -7.88 5.18 -2.37
N ILE A 71 -7.07 5.41 -1.34
CA ILE A 71 -5.71 5.96 -1.49
C ILE A 71 -4.70 4.84 -1.26
N ALA A 72 -3.87 4.53 -2.26
CA ALA A 72 -2.77 3.58 -2.13
C ALA A 72 -1.45 4.32 -1.86
N TYR A 73 -0.61 3.77 -0.97
CA TYR A 73 0.71 4.32 -0.66
C TYR A 73 1.71 3.22 -0.28
N CYS A 74 3.00 3.48 -0.49
CA CYS A 74 4.11 2.60 -0.12
C CYS A 74 5.20 3.40 0.62
N ARG A 75 6.46 3.34 0.16
CA ARG A 75 7.54 4.23 0.63
C ARG A 75 7.70 5.45 -0.28
N ILE A 76 7.78 5.26 -1.61
CA ILE A 76 8.06 6.32 -2.59
C ILE A 76 7.14 6.28 -3.83
N GLY A 77 5.93 5.73 -3.69
CA GLY A 77 4.93 5.70 -4.76
C GLY A 77 5.02 4.55 -5.78
N GLU A 78 6.10 3.76 -5.80
CA GLU A 78 6.40 2.78 -6.84
C GLU A 78 5.55 1.50 -6.73
N ARG A 79 5.46 0.92 -5.54
CA ARG A 79 4.61 -0.27 -5.29
C ARG A 79 3.14 0.09 -5.17
N SER A 80 2.85 1.31 -4.75
CA SER A 80 1.47 1.79 -4.68
C SER A 80 0.92 2.15 -6.04
N ALA A 81 1.75 2.55 -7.01
CA ALA A 81 1.32 2.67 -8.41
C ALA A 81 0.83 1.33 -8.98
N HIS A 82 1.51 0.22 -8.67
CA HIS A 82 1.06 -1.11 -9.05
C HIS A 82 -0.32 -1.44 -8.47
N THR A 83 -0.52 -1.21 -7.17
CA THR A 83 -1.83 -1.45 -6.53
C THR A 83 -2.91 -0.50 -7.02
N TRP A 84 -2.56 0.76 -7.29
CA TRP A 84 -3.44 1.73 -7.93
C TRP A 84 -3.94 1.20 -9.28
N PHE A 85 -3.04 0.68 -10.14
CA PHE A 85 -3.41 0.08 -11.43
C PHE A 85 -4.35 -1.11 -11.25
N VAL A 86 -4.06 -2.00 -10.29
CA VAL A 86 -4.93 -3.14 -10.00
C VAL A 86 -6.35 -2.69 -9.61
N LEU A 87 -6.47 -1.76 -8.66
CA LEU A 87 -7.77 -1.28 -8.19
C LEU A 87 -8.52 -0.50 -9.27
N ARG A 88 -7.82 0.41 -9.97
CA ARG A 88 -8.41 1.32 -10.94
C ARG A 88 -8.70 0.66 -12.28
N GLU A 89 -7.67 0.05 -12.87
CA GLU A 89 -7.69 -0.38 -14.27
C GLU A 89 -8.19 -1.83 -14.40
N LEU A 90 -7.84 -2.72 -13.47
CA LEU A 90 -8.28 -4.12 -13.52
C LEU A 90 -9.65 -4.31 -12.85
N LEU A 91 -9.83 -3.77 -11.64
CA LEU A 91 -11.07 -3.91 -10.88
C LEU A 91 -12.11 -2.83 -11.18
N GLY A 92 -11.73 -1.76 -11.89
CA GLY A 92 -12.66 -0.70 -12.31
C GLY A 92 -13.13 0.22 -11.18
N TYR A 93 -12.36 0.38 -10.10
CA TYR A 93 -12.78 1.21 -8.97
C TYR A 93 -12.77 2.71 -9.39
N PRO A 94 -13.88 3.44 -9.19
CA PRO A 94 -14.08 4.75 -9.80
C PRO A 94 -13.34 5.90 -9.10
N ASP A 95 -12.80 5.69 -7.90
CA ASP A 95 -12.09 6.71 -7.13
C ASP A 95 -10.88 6.11 -6.41
N VAL A 96 -9.75 6.05 -7.13
CA VAL A 96 -8.49 5.52 -6.62
C VAL A 96 -7.37 6.51 -6.89
N LYS A 97 -6.61 6.87 -5.86
CA LYS A 97 -5.47 7.79 -5.94
C LYS A 97 -4.19 7.08 -5.49
N ASN A 98 -3.08 7.41 -6.15
CA ASN A 98 -1.75 7.03 -5.67
C ASN A 98 -1.19 8.21 -4.88
N TYR A 99 -0.86 8.01 -3.61
CA TYR A 99 -0.14 8.99 -2.80
C TYR A 99 1.36 8.72 -2.94
N ASP A 100 1.99 9.44 -3.85
CA ASP A 100 3.40 9.25 -4.25
C ASP A 100 4.39 9.65 -3.15
N GLY A 101 4.08 10.71 -2.37
CA GLY A 101 4.87 11.10 -1.20
C GLY A 101 5.00 9.97 -0.16
N SER A 102 3.95 9.15 -0.04
CA SER A 102 3.99 7.85 0.63
C SER A 102 4.60 7.92 2.06
N TRP A 103 5.24 6.84 2.55
CA TRP A 103 5.75 6.79 3.91
C TRP A 103 7.02 7.61 4.15
N THR A 104 7.85 7.87 3.13
CA THR A 104 9.03 8.72 3.32
C THR A 104 8.62 10.15 3.68
N GLU A 105 7.54 10.66 3.08
CA GLU A 105 6.93 11.94 3.44
C GLU A 105 6.15 11.85 4.76
N TRP A 106 5.17 10.93 4.85
CA TRP A 106 4.28 10.86 6.02
C TRP A 106 5.03 10.54 7.31
N GLY A 107 5.88 9.51 7.29
CA GLY A 107 6.67 9.08 8.43
C GLY A 107 7.76 10.08 8.84
N SER A 108 8.01 11.13 8.05
CA SER A 108 8.95 12.22 8.36
C SER A 108 8.26 13.55 8.65
N SER A 109 6.94 13.64 8.46
CA SER A 109 6.17 14.86 8.65
C SER A 109 5.89 15.14 10.14
N ILE A 110 5.92 16.42 10.51
CA ILE A 110 5.72 16.85 11.90
C ILE A 110 4.22 16.85 12.23
N ARG A 111 3.85 16.23 13.36
CA ARG A 111 2.48 16.22 13.92
C ARG A 111 1.41 15.57 13.03
N VAL A 112 1.78 14.66 12.12
CA VAL A 112 0.81 13.76 11.47
C VAL A 112 0.52 12.55 12.36
N PRO A 113 -0.70 12.00 12.32
CA PRO A 113 -1.05 10.83 13.13
C PRO A 113 -0.43 9.55 12.55
N ILE A 114 -0.03 8.63 13.44
CA ILE A 114 0.59 7.33 13.10
C ILE A 114 0.04 6.26 14.04
N GLU A 115 -0.37 5.12 13.50
CA GLU A 115 -0.74 3.89 14.22
C GLU A 115 0.37 2.83 14.11
N LYS A 116 0.37 1.86 15.04
CA LYS A 116 1.28 0.71 15.08
C LYS A 116 0.52 -0.55 15.39
#